data_AF-A0A2D5Y130-F1
#
_entry.id   AF-A0A2D5Y130-F1
#
_cell.length_a   1.000
_cell.length_b   1.000
_cell.length_c   1.000
_cell.angle_alpha   90.00
_cell.angle_beta   90.00
_cell.angle_gamma   90.00
#
_symmetry.space_group_name_H-M   'P 1'
#
loop_
_entity.id
_entity.type
_entity.pdbx_description
1 polymer ?
#
loop_
_entity_poly.entity_id
_entity_poly.type
_entity_poly.pdbx_seq_one_letter_code
_entity_poly.pdbx_strand_id
1 'polypeptide(L)'
;MSANAELDALRNLFQEKDFSSPWLERTRLCQIITNVEQDLERDHAFLHQHAAFIFEVSEKLENQTRNTIELFRQFTLGGACPSLTALCLFAMERFGVRDDVLRRLVLVASVMGEVENDMKYHSNMHYRKVLFQLIRMVAVYNDIYEGTSRVLDQRRIAILLATACIHDFAHDGKGNTIKGVYIPHRLEQNSYDLVEPVFKAAGFTNKDDLNMIRVMLLCTDVTPFKDPGNAVNQAKTAYRYHFLGGRTHWEALNLDKELGILETSPTASVMALMMHEADIATSAGLHYDITKYETGLLMEEISDGIARPENVINFLNDICNRQMLSEVGQQLFAANLARIYALAEDDFRAGNHPYPPLEKSSFVLGGMPPVVQGSKTIN
;
A
#
# COMPACT_ATOMS: atom_id res chain seq x y z
N MET A 1 15.95 5.13 22.08
CA MET A 1 16.65 6.20 21.36
C MET A 1 15.61 7.25 21.00
N SER A 2 15.90 8.55 21.00
CA SER A 2 14.94 9.53 20.47
C SER A 2 14.86 9.41 18.95
N ALA A 3 13.73 9.78 18.34
CA ALA A 3 13.58 9.75 16.88
C ALA A 3 14.69 10.55 16.17
N ASN A 4 15.05 11.72 16.69
CA ASN A 4 16.14 12.54 16.14
C ASN A 4 17.50 11.82 16.15
N ALA A 5 17.82 11.06 17.19
CA ALA A 5 19.08 10.31 17.24
C ALA A 5 19.10 9.16 16.20
N GLU A 6 17.94 8.56 15.88
CA GLU A 6 17.85 7.57 14.81
C GLU A 6 18.00 8.22 13.42
N LEU A 7 17.40 9.40 13.22
CA LEU A 7 17.53 10.22 12.01
C LEU A 7 18.97 10.71 11.79
N ASP A 8 19.67 11.10 12.85
CA ASP A 8 21.09 11.43 12.81
C ASP A 8 21.95 10.25 12.35
N ALA A 9 21.67 9.04 12.87
CA ALA A 9 22.37 7.83 12.46
C ALA A 9 22.14 7.49 10.97
N LEU A 10 20.93 7.73 10.46
CA LEU A 10 20.59 7.57 9.04
C LEU A 10 21.32 8.59 8.17
N ARG A 11 21.42 9.84 8.63
CA ARG A 11 22.16 10.88 7.91
C ARG A 11 23.63 10.48 7.75
N ASN A 12 24.26 9.96 8.82
CA ASN A 12 25.63 9.46 8.76
C ASN A 12 25.79 8.30 7.76
N LEU A 13 24.85 7.35 7.76
CA LEU A 13 24.83 6.25 6.78
C LEU A 13 24.85 6.77 5.34
N PHE A 14 23.98 7.73 5.00
CA PHE A 14 23.91 8.30 3.66
C PHE A 14 25.10 9.21 3.33
N GLN A 15 25.78 9.77 4.33
CA GLN A 15 26.99 10.57 4.11
C GLN A 15 28.22 9.73 3.79
N GLU A 16 28.34 8.57 4.43
CA GLU A 16 29.49 7.67 4.32
C GLU A 16 29.44 6.72 3.11
N LYS A 17 28.23 6.48 2.57
CA LYS A 17 28.00 5.56 1.46
C LYS A 17 27.65 6.31 0.19
N ASP A 18 28.32 5.96 -0.89
CA ASP A 18 27.95 6.41 -2.23
C ASP A 18 27.11 5.32 -2.91
N PHE A 19 25.92 5.68 -3.37
CA PHE A 19 25.00 4.79 -4.07
C PHE A 19 24.90 5.26 -5.52
N SER A 20 25.08 4.34 -6.48
CA SER A 20 25.26 4.66 -7.90
C SER A 20 24.00 5.14 -8.64
N SER A 21 22.93 5.52 -7.93
CA SER A 21 21.63 5.88 -8.51
C SER A 21 21.29 7.34 -8.26
N PRO A 22 20.72 8.07 -9.24
CA PRO A 22 20.24 9.44 -9.04
C PRO A 22 19.11 9.53 -8.01
N TRP A 23 18.37 8.44 -7.78
CA TRP A 23 17.34 8.36 -6.73
C TRP A 23 17.92 8.34 -5.31
N LEU A 24 19.22 8.04 -5.18
CA LEU A 24 19.92 7.87 -3.92
C LEU A 24 21.01 8.93 -3.72
N GLU A 25 20.85 10.11 -4.34
CA GLU A 25 21.80 11.20 -4.19
C GLU A 25 21.91 11.61 -2.71
N ARG A 26 23.13 11.53 -2.15
CA ARG A 26 23.42 11.85 -0.75
C ARG A 26 22.82 13.17 -0.30
N THR A 27 23.01 14.24 -1.06
CA THR A 27 22.53 15.58 -0.71
C THR A 27 21.01 15.59 -0.58
N ARG A 28 20.31 14.94 -1.51
CA ARG A 28 18.85 14.80 -1.53
C ARG A 28 18.34 14.03 -0.31
N LEU A 29 18.94 12.89 0.00
CA LEU A 29 18.56 12.08 1.18
C LEU A 29 18.80 12.84 2.50
N CYS A 30 19.92 13.55 2.63
CA CYS A 30 20.19 14.37 3.81
C CYS A 30 19.19 15.53 3.95
N GLN A 31 18.79 16.15 2.84
CA GLN A 31 17.77 17.20 2.83
C GLN A 31 16.40 16.66 3.24
N ILE A 32 16.01 15.47 2.77
CA ILE A 32 14.76 14.81 3.18
C ILE A 32 14.74 14.60 4.70
N ILE A 33 15.82 14.06 5.28
CA ILE A 33 15.91 13.87 6.74
C ILE A 33 15.71 15.22 7.46
N THR A 34 16.35 16.28 6.96
CA THR A 34 16.24 17.61 7.55
C THR A 34 14.81 18.15 7.49
N ASN A 35 14.11 17.95 6.36
CA ASN A 35 12.70 18.36 6.22
C ASN A 35 11.79 17.56 7.16
N VAL A 36 12.01 16.24 7.26
CA VAL A 36 11.27 15.37 8.18
C VAL A 36 11.45 15.84 9.62
N GLU A 37 12.68 16.12 10.07
CA GLU A 37 12.94 16.60 11.43
C GLU A 37 12.23 17.91 11.76
N GLN A 38 12.18 18.84 10.81
CA GLN A 38 11.51 20.14 10.99
C GLN A 38 10.00 19.99 11.20
N ASP A 39 9.40 19.01 10.54
CA ASP A 39 7.94 18.78 10.55
C ASP A 39 7.49 17.69 11.52
N LEU A 40 8.42 16.90 12.09
CA LEU A 40 8.11 15.67 12.82
C LEU A 40 7.17 15.89 14.01
N GLU A 41 7.38 16.95 14.79
CA GLU A 41 6.54 17.25 15.96
C GLU A 41 5.10 17.58 15.55
N ARG A 42 4.94 18.38 14.48
CA ARG A 42 3.63 18.72 13.91
C ARG A 42 2.93 17.45 13.39
N ASP A 43 3.66 16.64 12.63
CA ASP A 43 3.15 15.41 12.03
C ASP A 43 2.74 14.40 13.12
N HIS A 44 3.53 14.24 14.17
CA HIS A 44 3.19 13.41 15.33
C HIS A 44 1.94 13.91 16.05
N ALA A 45 1.86 15.22 16.32
CA ALA A 45 0.69 15.81 16.98
C ALA A 45 -0.59 15.57 16.17
N PHE A 46 -0.51 15.70 14.85
CA PHE A 46 -1.59 15.36 13.93
C PHE A 46 -1.98 13.87 14.04
N LEU A 47 -1.02 12.95 13.97
CA LEU A 47 -1.27 11.51 14.07
C LEU A 47 -1.89 11.11 15.42
N HIS A 48 -1.48 11.76 16.51
CA HIS A 48 -2.08 11.54 17.84
C HIS A 48 -3.56 11.94 17.90
N GLN A 49 -3.98 12.99 17.19
CA GLN A 49 -5.39 13.40 17.11
C GLN A 49 -6.26 12.35 16.39
N HIS A 50 -5.65 11.60 15.47
CA HIS A 50 -6.31 10.58 14.65
C HIS A 50 -6.08 9.15 15.16
N ALA A 51 -5.30 8.98 16.23
CA ALA A 51 -4.84 7.67 16.68
C ALA A 51 -5.94 6.65 16.96
N ALA A 52 -7.08 7.12 17.50
CA ALA A 52 -8.20 6.25 17.84
C ALA A 52 -8.64 5.44 16.62
N PHE A 53 -9.06 6.08 15.53
CA PHE A 53 -9.58 5.32 14.37
C PHE A 53 -8.50 4.66 13.50
N ILE A 54 -7.22 5.07 13.61
CA ILE A 54 -6.13 4.41 12.88
C ILE A 54 -5.91 2.98 13.40
N PHE A 55 -6.02 2.78 14.71
CA PHE A 55 -5.74 1.48 15.35
C PHE A 55 -6.98 0.80 15.94
N GLU A 56 -8.14 1.47 15.99
CA GLU A 56 -9.38 0.91 16.53
C GLU A 56 -10.05 -0.05 15.53
N VAL A 57 -10.26 -1.30 15.98
CA VAL A 57 -10.90 -2.37 15.20
C VAL A 57 -12.40 -2.46 15.47
N SER A 58 -12.88 -1.94 16.60
CA SER A 58 -14.29 -2.02 17.04
C SER A 58 -15.25 -1.01 16.41
N GLU A 59 -14.74 -0.02 15.67
CA GLU A 59 -15.57 1.01 15.07
C GLU A 59 -16.41 0.47 13.90
N LYS A 60 -17.64 0.96 13.73
CA LYS A 60 -18.49 0.60 12.58
C LYS A 60 -17.78 0.95 11.27
N LEU A 61 -17.78 0.00 10.32
CA LEU A 61 -17.14 0.13 9.01
C LEU A 61 -17.49 1.44 8.28
N GLU A 62 -18.74 1.89 8.35
CA GLU A 62 -19.18 3.16 7.73
C GLU A 62 -18.45 4.38 8.32
N ASN A 63 -18.28 4.42 9.65
CA ASN A 63 -17.57 5.51 10.30
C ASN A 63 -16.08 5.46 9.96
N GLN A 64 -15.47 4.27 10.02
CA GLN A 64 -14.07 4.07 9.63
C GLN A 64 -13.80 4.53 8.20
N THR A 65 -14.69 4.16 7.27
CA THR A 65 -14.63 4.56 5.85
C THR A 65 -14.70 6.08 5.73
N ARG A 66 -15.69 6.71 6.38
CA ARG A 66 -15.86 8.17 6.36
C ARG A 66 -14.65 8.90 6.94
N ASN A 67 -14.14 8.46 8.10
CA ASN A 67 -12.98 9.07 8.77
C ASN A 67 -11.72 8.94 7.91
N THR A 68 -11.53 7.79 7.26
CA THR A 68 -10.41 7.54 6.33
C THR A 68 -10.48 8.46 5.10
N ILE A 69 -11.66 8.61 4.49
CA ILE A 69 -11.84 9.48 3.31
C ILE A 69 -11.60 10.94 3.67
N GLU A 70 -12.11 11.38 4.82
CA GLU A 70 -11.89 12.74 5.29
C GLU A 70 -10.41 12.99 5.58
N LEU A 71 -9.71 12.04 6.20
CA LEU A 71 -8.27 12.14 6.40
C LEU A 71 -7.52 12.25 5.06
N PHE A 72 -7.83 11.40 4.09
CA PHE A 72 -7.19 11.43 2.78
C PHE A 72 -7.51 12.69 1.99
N ARG A 73 -8.69 13.28 2.20
CA ARG A 73 -9.03 14.60 1.66
C ARG A 73 -8.16 15.69 2.29
N GLN A 74 -7.96 15.67 3.60
CA GLN A 74 -7.07 16.61 4.29
C GLN A 74 -5.62 16.47 3.83
N PHE A 75 -5.15 15.23 3.61
CA PHE A 75 -3.84 14.97 3.03
C PHE A 75 -3.69 15.61 1.64
N THR A 76 -4.72 15.43 0.81
CA THR A 76 -4.70 15.86 -0.59
C THR A 76 -4.86 17.38 -0.75
N LEU A 77 -5.73 18.02 0.06
CA LEU A 77 -6.12 19.43 -0.11
C LEU A 77 -5.49 20.38 0.90
N GLY A 78 -5.31 19.93 2.14
CA GLY A 78 -4.94 20.78 3.26
C GLY A 78 -3.43 20.95 3.45
N GLY A 79 -2.61 20.15 2.74
CA GLY A 79 -1.16 20.09 2.97
C GLY A 79 -0.76 19.52 4.35
N ALA A 80 -1.73 19.17 5.19
CA ALA A 80 -1.54 18.57 6.51
C ALA A 80 -1.32 17.05 6.40
N CYS A 81 -0.40 16.66 5.54
CA CYS A 81 -0.10 15.25 5.28
C CYS A 81 1.19 14.87 6.01
N PRO A 82 1.13 13.98 7.02
CA PRO A 82 2.33 13.50 7.70
C PRO A 82 3.32 12.88 6.72
N SER A 83 4.60 13.03 7.00
CA SER A 83 5.64 12.25 6.33
C SER A 83 5.43 10.73 6.53
N LEU A 84 5.87 9.93 5.56
CA LEU A 84 6.03 8.48 5.68
C LEU A 84 6.86 8.13 6.92
N THR A 85 7.90 8.90 7.21
CA THR A 85 8.73 8.70 8.40
C THR A 85 7.94 8.92 9.69
N ALA A 86 7.10 9.97 9.78
CA ALA A 86 6.23 10.17 10.93
C ALA A 86 5.18 9.05 11.08
N LEU A 87 4.55 8.62 9.98
CA LEU A 87 3.61 7.48 9.96
C LEU A 87 4.27 6.20 10.47
N CYS A 88 5.49 5.91 10.00
CA CYS A 88 6.26 4.75 10.40
C CYS A 88 6.71 4.80 11.86
N LEU A 89 7.23 5.93 12.33
CA LEU A 89 7.61 6.11 13.74
C LEU A 89 6.42 5.89 14.66
N PHE A 90 5.28 6.49 14.31
CA PHE A 90 4.04 6.34 15.05
C PHE A 90 3.52 4.89 15.06
N ALA A 91 3.54 4.21 13.92
CA ALA A 91 3.17 2.80 13.82
C ALA A 91 4.11 1.89 14.61
N MET A 92 5.42 2.10 14.53
CA MET A 92 6.41 1.32 15.29
C MET A 92 6.24 1.50 16.80
N GLU A 93 5.93 2.71 17.28
CA GLU A 93 5.62 2.94 18.69
C GLU A 93 4.37 2.15 19.11
N ARG A 94 3.29 2.26 18.32
CA ARG A 94 2.00 1.61 18.61
C ARG A 94 2.06 0.08 18.55
N PHE A 95 2.79 -0.48 17.60
CA PHE A 95 3.01 -1.92 17.48
C PHE A 95 4.16 -2.44 18.34
N GLY A 96 4.87 -1.55 19.06
CA GLY A 96 5.95 -1.93 19.96
C GLY A 96 7.19 -2.49 19.28
N VAL A 97 7.55 -2.01 18.07
CA VAL A 97 8.78 -2.39 17.36
C VAL A 97 9.99 -1.74 18.04
N ARG A 98 10.79 -2.56 18.74
CA ARG A 98 11.89 -2.12 19.61
C ARG A 98 13.28 -2.50 19.10
N ASP A 99 13.39 -3.48 18.21
CA ASP A 99 14.69 -3.92 17.69
C ASP A 99 15.33 -2.82 16.81
N ASP A 100 16.55 -2.42 17.13
CA ASP A 100 17.24 -1.30 16.46
C ASP A 100 17.47 -1.55 14.96
N VAL A 101 17.70 -2.80 14.55
CA VAL A 101 17.91 -3.15 13.13
C VAL A 101 16.59 -3.04 12.37
N LEU A 102 15.48 -3.52 12.95
CA LEU A 102 14.15 -3.40 12.36
C LEU A 102 13.68 -1.95 12.28
N ARG A 103 13.90 -1.17 13.33
CA ARG A 103 13.57 0.27 13.33
C ARG A 103 14.36 1.00 12.25
N ARG A 104 15.66 0.74 12.15
CA ARG A 104 16.50 1.32 11.10
C ARG A 104 16.05 0.92 9.69
N LEU A 105 15.67 -0.34 9.47
CA LEU A 105 15.10 -0.79 8.19
C LEU A 105 13.90 0.07 7.78
N VAL A 106 12.93 0.22 8.69
CA VAL A 106 11.71 1.00 8.44
C VAL A 106 12.05 2.47 8.18
N LEU A 107 12.95 3.05 8.97
CA LEU A 107 13.32 4.45 8.80
C LEU A 107 14.07 4.71 7.49
N VAL A 108 15.03 3.85 7.11
CA VAL A 108 15.68 3.92 5.79
C VAL A 108 14.63 3.89 4.68
N ALA A 109 13.74 2.91 4.71
CA ALA A 109 12.69 2.76 3.71
C ALA A 109 11.78 3.98 3.65
N SER A 110 11.38 4.52 4.81
CA SER A 110 10.52 5.71 4.87
C SER A 110 11.18 6.97 4.30
N VAL A 111 12.47 7.19 4.58
CA VAL A 111 13.23 8.32 4.02
C VAL A 111 13.41 8.17 2.51
N MET A 112 13.66 6.95 2.04
CA MET A 112 13.71 6.67 0.61
C MET A 112 12.36 6.90 -0.07
N GLY A 113 11.27 6.48 0.56
CA GLY A 113 9.91 6.74 0.07
C GLY A 113 9.53 8.23 0.01
N GLU A 114 10.28 9.11 0.67
CA GLU A 114 10.10 10.57 0.61
C GLU A 114 10.88 11.26 -0.50
N VAL A 115 11.67 10.51 -1.26
CA VAL A 115 12.29 11.03 -2.48
C VAL A 115 11.17 11.44 -3.43
N GLU A 116 11.10 12.74 -3.72
CA GLU A 116 10.03 13.33 -4.54
C GLU A 116 9.79 12.54 -5.83
N ASN A 117 8.52 12.16 -6.00
CA ASN A 117 7.96 11.51 -7.16
C ASN A 117 6.69 12.29 -7.57
N ASP A 118 6.79 12.99 -8.69
CA ASP A 118 5.80 13.94 -9.20
C ASP A 118 4.79 13.33 -10.18
N MET A 119 4.82 11.99 -10.32
CA MET A 119 3.81 11.24 -11.07
C MET A 119 2.40 11.52 -10.52
N LYS A 120 1.37 11.38 -11.36
CA LYS A 120 0.00 11.74 -10.96
C LYS A 120 -0.59 10.78 -9.95
N TYR A 121 -0.47 9.47 -10.21
CA TYR A 121 -0.99 8.43 -9.34
C TYR A 121 0.11 7.89 -8.44
N HIS A 122 1.20 7.35 -9.00
CA HIS A 122 2.30 6.72 -8.26
C HIS A 122 3.24 7.77 -7.62
N SER A 123 2.66 8.69 -6.83
CA SER A 123 3.32 9.79 -6.13
C SER A 123 3.60 9.46 -4.67
N ASN A 124 4.36 10.31 -3.97
CA ASN A 124 4.54 10.16 -2.52
C ASN A 124 3.20 10.27 -1.74
N MET A 125 2.14 10.86 -2.31
CA MET A 125 0.81 10.87 -1.71
C MET A 125 0.16 9.47 -1.76
N HIS A 126 0.31 8.74 -2.88
CA HIS A 126 -0.11 7.34 -2.96
C HIS A 126 0.60 6.51 -1.90
N TYR A 127 1.91 6.67 -1.74
CA TYR A 127 2.69 5.90 -0.76
C TYR A 127 2.16 6.07 0.67
N ARG A 128 1.78 7.30 1.03
CA ARG A 128 1.20 7.60 2.35
C ARG A 128 -0.17 6.94 2.53
N LYS A 129 -1.02 6.95 1.50
CA LYS A 129 -2.33 6.27 1.54
C LYS A 129 -2.14 4.76 1.68
N VAL A 130 -1.22 4.16 0.92
CA VAL A 130 -0.90 2.72 0.99
C VAL A 130 -0.36 2.34 2.36
N LEU A 131 0.65 3.07 2.87
CA LEU A 131 1.20 2.83 4.21
C LEU A 131 0.12 2.96 5.29
N PHE A 132 -0.74 3.97 5.19
CA PHE A 132 -1.86 4.16 6.12
C PHE A 132 -2.81 2.96 6.11
N GLN A 133 -3.24 2.48 4.93
CA GLN A 133 -4.10 1.31 4.85
C GLN A 133 -3.40 0.07 5.39
N LEU A 134 -2.12 -0.11 5.09
CA LEU A 134 -1.36 -1.24 5.61
C LEU A 134 -1.26 -1.22 7.15
N ILE A 135 -1.04 -0.06 7.77
CA ILE A 135 -1.07 0.09 9.23
C ILE A 135 -2.41 -0.37 9.80
N ARG A 136 -3.53 0.07 9.19
CA ARG A 136 -4.88 -0.36 9.61
C ARG A 136 -5.07 -1.85 9.43
N MET A 137 -4.61 -2.41 8.31
CA MET A 137 -4.67 -3.84 8.05
C MET A 137 -3.87 -4.65 9.08
N VAL A 138 -2.67 -4.20 9.47
CA VAL A 138 -1.88 -4.84 10.52
C VAL A 138 -2.60 -4.82 11.86
N ALA A 139 -3.23 -3.69 12.23
CA ALA A 139 -3.99 -3.56 13.47
C ALA A 139 -5.16 -4.56 13.50
N VAL A 140 -5.97 -4.61 12.43
CA VAL A 140 -7.09 -5.55 12.30
C VAL A 140 -6.60 -7.00 12.25
N TYR A 141 -5.52 -7.30 11.53
CA TYR A 141 -4.97 -8.66 11.46
C TYR A 141 -4.58 -9.18 12.85
N ASN A 142 -3.85 -8.37 13.61
CA ASN A 142 -3.39 -8.76 14.93
C ASN A 142 -4.53 -8.86 15.96
N ASP A 143 -5.61 -8.09 15.80
CA ASP A 143 -6.83 -8.21 16.58
C ASP A 143 -7.57 -9.52 16.28
N ILE A 144 -7.80 -9.84 14.99
CA ILE A 144 -8.43 -11.12 14.57
C ILE A 144 -7.69 -12.33 15.15
N TYR A 145 -6.36 -12.28 15.13
CA TYR A 145 -5.50 -13.37 15.51
C TYR A 145 -4.95 -13.27 16.93
N GLU A 146 -5.47 -12.38 17.77
CA GLU A 146 -4.99 -12.15 19.13
C GLU A 146 -4.89 -13.48 19.92
N GLY A 147 -3.76 -13.66 20.61
CA GLY A 147 -3.51 -14.86 21.42
C GLY A 147 -3.16 -16.12 20.61
N THR A 148 -3.07 -16.05 19.28
CA THR A 148 -2.65 -17.17 18.43
C THR A 148 -1.21 -17.03 17.94
N SER A 149 -0.64 -18.11 17.40
CA SER A 149 0.69 -18.07 16.76
C SER A 149 0.69 -17.38 15.39
N ARG A 150 -0.47 -16.88 14.91
CA ARG A 150 -0.59 -16.22 13.61
C ARG A 150 -0.37 -14.72 13.69
N VAL A 151 -0.41 -14.11 14.87
CA VAL A 151 -0.14 -12.66 15.08
C VAL A 151 1.16 -12.26 14.39
N LEU A 152 1.15 -11.12 13.71
CA LEU A 152 2.36 -10.53 13.15
C LEU A 152 3.23 -9.98 14.27
N ASP A 153 4.44 -10.53 14.40
CA ASP A 153 5.43 -10.04 15.32
C ASP A 153 6.08 -8.72 14.85
N GLN A 154 6.91 -8.13 15.70
CA GLN A 154 7.62 -6.88 15.39
C GLN A 154 8.44 -6.95 14.09
N ARG A 155 8.99 -8.13 13.76
CA ARG A 155 9.79 -8.35 12.55
C ARG A 155 8.92 -8.30 11.31
N ARG A 156 7.76 -8.95 11.33
CA ARG A 156 6.84 -8.98 10.18
C ARG A 156 6.17 -7.63 9.97
N ILE A 157 5.83 -6.93 11.05
CA ILE A 157 5.34 -5.56 11.00
C ILE A 157 6.39 -4.62 10.39
N ALA A 158 7.64 -4.66 10.87
CA ALA A 158 8.70 -3.81 10.33
C ALA A 158 8.95 -4.06 8.83
N ILE A 159 8.95 -5.33 8.40
CA ILE A 159 9.08 -5.69 6.99
C ILE A 159 7.92 -5.13 6.16
N LEU A 160 6.67 -5.26 6.62
CA LEU A 160 5.49 -4.71 5.95
C LEU A 160 5.57 -3.17 5.80
N LEU A 161 5.89 -2.47 6.90
CA LEU A 161 6.01 -1.01 6.89
C LEU A 161 7.11 -0.54 5.93
N ALA A 162 8.27 -1.21 5.95
CA ALA A 162 9.38 -0.90 5.05
C ALA A 162 8.99 -1.12 3.58
N THR A 163 8.37 -2.26 3.26
CA THR A 163 7.92 -2.57 1.90
C THR A 163 6.91 -1.56 1.39
N ALA A 164 5.91 -1.17 2.19
CA ALA A 164 4.94 -0.16 1.77
C ALA A 164 5.56 1.19 1.45
N CYS A 165 6.60 1.60 2.17
CA CYS A 165 7.29 2.87 1.89
C CYS A 165 8.01 2.89 0.54
N ILE A 166 8.35 1.73 -0.01
CA ILE A 166 9.21 1.61 -1.20
C ILE A 166 8.55 0.85 -2.35
N HIS A 167 7.26 0.51 -2.25
CA HIS A 167 6.61 -0.38 -3.22
C HIS A 167 6.68 0.10 -4.67
N ASP A 168 6.59 1.41 -4.86
CA ASP A 168 6.71 2.10 -6.15
C ASP A 168 7.96 2.98 -6.23
N PHE A 169 8.98 2.73 -5.41
CA PHE A 169 10.16 3.59 -5.37
C PHE A 169 10.84 3.69 -6.75
N ALA A 170 11.06 4.92 -7.21
CA ALA A 170 11.59 5.21 -8.54
C ALA A 170 10.69 4.74 -9.71
N HIS A 171 9.36 4.75 -9.52
CA HIS A 171 8.38 4.53 -10.59
C HIS A 171 8.57 5.55 -11.73
N ASP A 172 8.55 5.07 -12.98
CA ASP A 172 8.87 5.90 -14.16
C ASP A 172 7.64 6.32 -14.99
N GLY A 173 6.45 6.10 -14.45
CA GLY A 173 5.16 6.46 -15.05
C GLY A 173 4.72 5.55 -16.20
N LYS A 174 5.48 4.49 -16.48
CA LYS A 174 5.16 3.53 -17.54
C LYS A 174 4.84 2.20 -16.91
N GLY A 175 3.83 1.52 -17.43
CA GLY A 175 3.56 0.14 -17.01
C GLY A 175 4.71 -0.83 -17.35
N ASN A 176 4.54 -2.09 -16.97
CA ASN A 176 5.49 -3.16 -17.27
C ASN A 176 5.51 -3.60 -18.74
N THR A 177 4.65 -3.03 -19.60
CA THR A 177 4.68 -3.24 -21.05
C THR A 177 5.43 -2.13 -21.76
N ILE A 178 6.60 -2.44 -22.33
CA ILE A 178 7.43 -1.50 -23.09
C ILE A 178 7.38 -1.86 -24.57
N LYS A 179 6.91 -0.91 -25.40
CA LYS A 179 6.78 -1.10 -26.86
C LYS A 179 6.00 -2.38 -27.23
N GLY A 180 4.94 -2.67 -26.48
CA GLY A 180 4.06 -3.83 -26.69
C GLY A 180 4.59 -5.16 -26.14
N VAL A 181 5.75 -5.17 -25.47
CA VAL A 181 6.32 -6.37 -24.84
C VAL A 181 6.22 -6.22 -23.33
N TYR A 182 5.53 -7.16 -22.68
CA TYR A 182 5.49 -7.25 -21.23
C TYR A 182 6.86 -7.70 -20.70
N ILE A 183 7.41 -6.95 -19.74
CA ILE A 183 8.63 -7.25 -19.01
C ILE A 183 8.21 -7.55 -17.56
N PRO A 184 8.24 -8.83 -17.13
CA PRO A 184 7.75 -9.21 -15.81
C PRO A 184 8.37 -8.39 -14.68
N HIS A 185 7.51 -7.80 -13.84
CA HIS A 185 7.89 -7.13 -12.59
C HIS A 185 8.97 -6.05 -12.72
N ARG A 186 9.05 -5.38 -13.87
CA ARG A 186 10.15 -4.45 -14.18
C ARG A 186 10.25 -3.34 -13.14
N LEU A 187 9.12 -2.73 -12.77
CA LEU A 187 9.06 -1.62 -11.82
C LEU A 187 9.31 -2.07 -10.39
N GLU A 188 8.71 -3.20 -10.02
CA GLU A 188 8.79 -3.80 -8.69
C GLU A 188 10.21 -4.28 -8.40
N GLN A 189 10.86 -4.90 -9.40
CA GLN A 189 12.25 -5.33 -9.33
C GLN A 189 13.20 -4.13 -9.29
N ASN A 190 12.94 -3.07 -10.06
CA ASN A 190 13.75 -1.84 -10.00
C ASN A 190 13.69 -1.20 -8.61
N SER A 191 12.50 -1.13 -7.99
CA SER A 191 12.33 -0.67 -6.61
C SER A 191 13.21 -1.49 -5.66
N TYR A 192 13.16 -2.83 -5.76
CA TYR A 192 13.97 -3.72 -4.93
C TYR A 192 15.48 -3.52 -5.15
N ASP A 193 15.94 -3.51 -6.40
CA ASP A 193 17.35 -3.43 -6.77
C ASP A 193 17.99 -2.12 -6.28
N LEU A 194 17.22 -1.04 -6.21
CA LEU A 194 17.67 0.23 -5.66
C LEU A 194 17.76 0.21 -4.13
N VAL A 195 16.81 -0.41 -3.43
CA VAL A 195 16.73 -0.35 -1.95
C VAL A 195 17.60 -1.40 -1.27
N GLU A 196 17.79 -2.57 -1.88
CA GLU A 196 18.48 -3.71 -1.26
C GLU A 196 19.92 -3.37 -0.82
N PRO A 197 20.76 -2.69 -1.63
CA PRO A 197 22.10 -2.28 -1.21
C PRO A 197 22.07 -1.34 -0.01
N VAL A 198 21.07 -0.47 0.09
CA VAL A 198 20.90 0.48 1.19
C VAL A 198 20.49 -0.25 2.47
N PHE A 199 19.55 -1.19 2.39
CA PHE A 199 19.16 -2.05 3.52
C PHE A 199 20.35 -2.85 4.05
N LYS A 200 21.14 -3.45 3.16
CA LYS A 200 22.38 -4.15 3.55
C LYS A 200 23.37 -3.21 4.24
N ALA A 201 23.56 -2.01 3.72
CA ALA A 201 24.43 -1.00 4.32
C ALA A 201 23.94 -0.52 5.70
N ALA A 202 22.62 -0.49 5.91
CA ALA A 202 22.01 -0.20 7.20
C ALA A 202 22.15 -1.35 8.23
N GLY A 203 22.62 -2.53 7.81
CA GLY A 203 22.82 -3.71 8.64
C GLY A 203 21.73 -4.77 8.48
N PHE A 204 20.72 -4.55 7.63
CA PHE A 204 19.67 -5.53 7.36
C PHE A 204 20.14 -6.51 6.28
N THR A 205 20.72 -7.64 6.71
CA THR A 205 21.42 -8.59 5.83
C THR A 205 20.79 -9.99 5.80
N ASN A 206 19.66 -10.19 6.51
CA ASN A 206 18.96 -11.48 6.51
C ASN A 206 18.36 -11.76 5.12
N LYS A 207 18.85 -12.82 4.47
CA LYS A 207 18.47 -13.16 3.09
C LYS A 207 16.99 -13.51 2.93
N ASP A 208 16.41 -14.23 3.91
CA ASP A 208 15.01 -14.66 3.82
C ASP A 208 14.05 -13.48 3.93
N ASP A 209 14.36 -12.52 4.80
CA ASP A 209 13.56 -11.31 4.91
C ASP A 209 13.75 -10.36 3.73
N LEU A 210 14.96 -10.21 3.22
CA LEU A 210 15.20 -9.45 1.98
C LEU A 210 14.43 -10.07 0.81
N ASN A 211 14.44 -11.41 0.70
CA ASN A 211 13.63 -12.11 -0.28
C ASN A 211 12.13 -11.93 -0.03
N MET A 212 11.68 -11.87 1.24
CA MET A 212 10.29 -11.55 1.58
C MET A 212 9.90 -10.16 1.07
N ILE A 213 10.73 -9.14 1.33
CA ILE A 213 10.52 -7.78 0.83
C ILE A 213 10.38 -7.83 -0.68
N ARG A 214 11.34 -8.46 -1.37
CA ARG A 214 11.30 -8.62 -2.83
C ARG A 214 9.99 -9.23 -3.30
N VAL A 215 9.58 -10.37 -2.74
CA VAL A 215 8.37 -11.09 -3.14
C VAL A 215 7.13 -10.23 -2.94
N MET A 216 7.01 -9.51 -1.83
CA MET A 216 5.86 -8.62 -1.62
C MET A 216 5.80 -7.49 -2.66
N LEU A 217 6.96 -6.95 -3.08
CA LEU A 217 7.02 -5.98 -4.17
C LEU A 217 6.58 -6.61 -5.48
N LEU A 218 7.10 -7.78 -5.87
CA LEU A 218 6.68 -8.44 -7.11
C LEU A 218 5.17 -8.68 -7.13
N CYS A 219 4.56 -8.96 -5.97
CA CYS A 219 3.12 -9.18 -5.84
C CYS A 219 2.26 -7.91 -5.92
N THR A 220 2.84 -6.70 -5.99
CA THR A 220 2.08 -5.49 -6.34
C THR A 220 1.91 -5.34 -7.86
N ASP A 221 2.64 -6.11 -8.68
CA ASP A 221 2.43 -6.13 -10.12
C ASP A 221 1.04 -6.70 -10.45
N VAL A 222 0.20 -5.88 -11.08
CA VAL A 222 -1.16 -6.26 -11.49
C VAL A 222 -1.23 -6.67 -12.95
N THR A 223 -0.12 -6.65 -13.68
CA THR A 223 -0.05 -6.97 -15.11
C THR A 223 0.66 -8.31 -15.41
N PRO A 224 0.34 -8.97 -16.53
CA PRO A 224 -0.82 -8.73 -17.39
C PRO A 224 -2.12 -9.08 -16.65
N PHE A 225 -3.19 -8.35 -16.96
CA PHE A 225 -4.48 -8.60 -16.32
C PHE A 225 -4.99 -10.01 -16.65
N LYS A 226 -5.62 -10.66 -15.65
CA LYS A 226 -6.18 -12.02 -15.76
C LYS A 226 -5.17 -13.14 -16.04
N ASP A 227 -3.87 -12.86 -16.08
CA ASP A 227 -2.86 -13.90 -16.25
C ASP A 227 -2.68 -14.66 -14.91
N PRO A 228 -2.95 -15.97 -14.84
CA PRO A 228 -2.69 -16.75 -13.63
C PRO A 228 -1.20 -16.78 -13.25
N GLY A 229 -0.31 -16.57 -14.23
CA GLY A 229 1.13 -16.46 -14.04
C GLY A 229 1.58 -15.09 -13.52
N ASN A 230 0.70 -14.09 -13.41
CA ASN A 230 1.07 -12.85 -12.71
C ASN A 230 1.28 -13.13 -11.21
N ALA A 231 2.36 -12.59 -10.63
CA ALA A 231 2.70 -12.65 -9.21
C ALA A 231 1.54 -12.38 -8.24
N VAL A 232 0.68 -11.40 -8.51
CA VAL A 232 -0.47 -11.15 -7.61
C VAL A 232 -1.46 -12.32 -7.60
N ASN A 233 -1.70 -12.94 -8.74
CA ASN A 233 -2.61 -14.09 -8.85
C ASN A 233 -1.99 -15.34 -8.25
N GLN A 234 -0.67 -15.50 -8.36
CA GLN A 234 0.09 -16.53 -7.67
C GLN A 234 0.04 -16.35 -6.14
N ALA A 235 0.18 -15.11 -5.64
CA ALA A 235 0.04 -14.81 -4.21
C ALA A 235 -1.39 -15.08 -3.68
N LYS A 236 -2.41 -14.70 -4.46
CA LYS A 236 -3.82 -15.05 -4.15
C LYS A 236 -4.00 -16.57 -4.11
N THR A 237 -3.38 -17.32 -5.01
CA THR A 237 -3.43 -18.79 -5.04
C THR A 237 -2.76 -19.38 -3.79
N ALA A 238 -1.56 -18.92 -3.44
CA ALA A 238 -0.86 -19.34 -2.23
C ALA A 238 -1.66 -19.02 -0.94
N TYR A 239 -2.30 -17.85 -0.88
CA TYR A 239 -3.16 -17.51 0.25
C TYR A 239 -4.36 -18.46 0.37
N ARG A 240 -5.07 -18.76 -0.74
CA ARG A 240 -6.17 -19.73 -0.73
C ARG A 240 -5.72 -21.11 -0.25
N TYR A 241 -4.54 -21.56 -0.71
CA TYR A 241 -3.94 -22.81 -0.29
C TYR A 241 -3.68 -22.87 1.22
N HIS A 242 -3.13 -21.80 1.81
CA HIS A 242 -2.79 -21.78 3.24
C HIS A 242 -3.97 -21.52 4.17
N PHE A 243 -4.94 -20.68 3.76
CA PHE A 243 -5.97 -20.14 4.65
C PHE A 243 -7.40 -20.59 4.33
N LEU A 244 -7.74 -20.86 3.07
CA LEU A 244 -9.12 -21.13 2.65
C LEU A 244 -9.40 -22.60 2.34
N GLY A 245 -8.60 -23.52 2.92
CA GLY A 245 -8.84 -24.95 2.79
C GLY A 245 -8.48 -25.54 1.43
N GLY A 246 -7.70 -24.84 0.60
CA GLY A 246 -7.16 -25.38 -0.66
C GLY A 246 -6.11 -26.49 -0.50
N ARG A 247 -5.95 -27.04 0.70
CA ARG A 247 -4.97 -28.10 1.00
C ARG A 247 -5.45 -29.45 0.47
N THR A 248 -5.13 -29.75 -0.78
CA THR A 248 -4.81 -31.12 -1.18
C THR A 248 -3.35 -31.34 -0.79
N HIS A 249 -3.06 -32.21 0.18
CA HIS A 249 -1.71 -32.38 0.78
C HIS A 249 -0.61 -32.88 -0.19
N TRP A 250 -0.89 -32.90 -1.49
CA TRP A 250 -0.12 -33.60 -2.52
C TRP A 250 0.16 -32.75 -3.77
N GLU A 251 -0.37 -31.52 -3.86
CA GLU A 251 -0.23 -30.70 -5.06
C GLU A 251 0.71 -29.52 -4.79
N ALA A 252 1.86 -29.52 -5.47
CA ALA A 252 2.69 -28.34 -5.56
C ALA A 252 1.92 -27.24 -6.31
N LEU A 253 2.02 -26.00 -5.84
CA LEU A 253 1.37 -24.86 -6.48
C LEU A 253 2.05 -24.48 -7.81
N ASN A 254 3.28 -24.97 -8.03
CA ASN A 254 4.11 -24.67 -9.20
C ASN A 254 4.23 -23.16 -9.45
N LEU A 255 4.45 -22.41 -8.37
CA LEU A 255 4.67 -20.98 -8.45
C LEU A 255 5.97 -20.70 -9.20
N ASP A 256 6.08 -19.50 -9.77
CA ASP A 256 7.32 -19.01 -10.32
C ASP A 256 8.41 -19.06 -9.25
N LYS A 257 9.63 -19.40 -9.71
CA LYS A 257 10.77 -19.63 -8.82
C LYS A 257 11.01 -18.47 -7.84
N GLU A 258 10.77 -17.25 -8.28
CA GLU A 258 11.00 -16.04 -7.49
C GLU A 258 9.97 -15.88 -6.36
N LEU A 259 8.78 -16.49 -6.51
CA LEU A 259 7.68 -16.47 -5.54
C LEU A 259 7.60 -17.75 -4.71
N GLY A 260 8.57 -18.67 -4.85
CA GLY A 260 8.53 -20.00 -4.22
C GLY A 260 8.42 -20.00 -2.68
N ILE A 261 8.78 -18.89 -2.01
CA ILE A 261 8.56 -18.75 -0.56
C ILE A 261 7.07 -18.78 -0.18
N LEU A 262 6.19 -18.32 -1.07
CA LEU A 262 4.74 -18.28 -0.82
C LEU A 262 4.15 -19.70 -0.70
N GLU A 263 4.72 -20.67 -1.42
CA GLU A 263 4.25 -22.06 -1.39
C GLU A 263 4.44 -22.71 -0.02
N THR A 264 5.50 -22.33 0.69
CA THR A 264 5.88 -22.97 1.97
C THR A 264 5.61 -22.10 3.20
N SER A 265 5.37 -20.79 3.02
CA SER A 265 5.17 -19.85 4.13
C SER A 265 3.78 -19.22 4.11
N PRO A 266 2.88 -19.63 5.03
CA PRO A 266 1.60 -18.96 5.24
C PRO A 266 1.76 -17.47 5.57
N THR A 267 2.78 -17.14 6.38
CA THR A 267 3.10 -15.75 6.75
C THR A 267 3.52 -14.93 5.54
N ALA A 268 4.34 -15.49 4.63
CA ALA A 268 4.70 -14.80 3.39
C ALA A 268 3.48 -14.51 2.53
N SER A 269 2.59 -15.50 2.38
CA SER A 269 1.38 -15.39 1.58
C SER A 269 0.43 -14.32 2.08
N VAL A 270 0.22 -14.23 3.40
CA VAL A 270 -0.64 -13.18 3.96
C VAL A 270 0.00 -11.81 3.90
N MET A 271 1.32 -11.69 4.13
CA MET A 271 2.01 -10.40 4.03
C MET A 271 2.00 -9.86 2.59
N ALA A 272 2.27 -10.70 1.59
CA ALA A 272 2.20 -10.33 0.18
C ALA A 272 0.78 -9.91 -0.22
N LEU A 273 -0.24 -10.64 0.24
CA LEU A 273 -1.63 -10.29 -0.05
C LEU A 273 -2.06 -9.00 0.66
N MET A 274 -1.68 -8.78 1.92
CA MET A 274 -1.96 -7.54 2.65
C MET A 274 -1.29 -6.34 1.97
N MET A 275 -0.05 -6.49 1.50
CA MET A 275 0.64 -5.42 0.76
C MET A 275 -0.11 -5.08 -0.53
N HIS A 276 -0.47 -6.08 -1.34
CA HIS A 276 -1.27 -5.87 -2.55
C HIS A 276 -2.62 -5.20 -2.25
N GLU A 277 -3.36 -5.68 -1.26
CA GLU A 277 -4.68 -5.14 -0.92
C GLU A 277 -4.61 -3.71 -0.38
N ALA A 278 -3.56 -3.38 0.40
CA ALA A 278 -3.32 -2.01 0.85
C ALA A 278 -3.04 -1.06 -0.32
N ASP A 279 -2.29 -1.52 -1.32
CA ASP A 279 -1.95 -0.77 -2.53
C ASP A 279 -3.20 -0.41 -3.36
N ILE A 280 -4.13 -1.36 -3.51
CA ILE A 280 -5.36 -1.15 -4.28
C ILE A 280 -6.54 -0.59 -3.48
N ALA A 281 -6.40 -0.41 -2.16
CA ALA A 281 -7.52 -0.10 -1.26
C ALA A 281 -8.21 1.23 -1.56
N THR A 282 -7.47 2.28 -1.95
CA THR A 282 -8.05 3.59 -2.32
C THR A 282 -8.88 3.51 -3.59
N SER A 283 -8.46 2.65 -4.51
CA SER A 283 -9.11 2.42 -5.81
C SER A 283 -10.29 1.45 -5.73
N ALA A 284 -10.35 0.55 -4.74
CA ALA A 284 -11.39 -0.50 -4.68
C ALA A 284 -12.13 -0.68 -3.35
N GLY A 285 -11.61 -0.16 -2.23
CA GLY A 285 -12.02 -0.59 -0.89
C GLY A 285 -12.67 0.48 0.00
N LEU A 286 -12.70 1.75 -0.41
CA LEU A 286 -13.17 2.84 0.44
C LEU A 286 -14.54 3.38 0.02
N HIS A 287 -14.60 4.24 -0.98
CA HIS A 287 -15.85 4.82 -1.45
C HIS A 287 -15.74 5.20 -2.92
N TYR A 288 -16.88 5.22 -3.61
CA TYR A 288 -16.86 5.42 -5.06
C TYR A 288 -16.31 6.78 -5.47
N ASP A 289 -16.51 7.83 -4.67
CA ASP A 289 -15.95 9.16 -4.97
C ASP A 289 -14.43 9.21 -4.96
N ILE A 290 -13.77 8.55 -3.99
CA ILE A 290 -12.31 8.46 -3.99
C ILE A 290 -11.84 7.51 -5.10
N THR A 291 -12.53 6.40 -5.35
CA THR A 291 -12.24 5.50 -6.49
C THR A 291 -12.23 6.25 -7.82
N LYS A 292 -13.22 7.13 -8.07
CA LYS A 292 -13.26 7.97 -9.28
C LYS A 292 -12.06 8.90 -9.38
N TYR A 293 -11.70 9.53 -8.25
CA TYR A 293 -10.56 10.44 -8.17
C TYR A 293 -9.24 9.71 -8.45
N GLU A 294 -8.99 8.58 -7.79
CA GLU A 294 -7.80 7.74 -8.00
C GLU A 294 -7.72 7.20 -9.43
N THR A 295 -8.85 6.75 -10.00
CA THR A 295 -8.91 6.33 -11.41
C THR A 295 -8.57 7.49 -12.34
N GLY A 296 -9.03 8.71 -12.03
CA GLY A 296 -8.66 9.92 -12.76
C GLY A 296 -7.17 10.19 -12.73
N LEU A 297 -6.53 10.13 -11.55
CA LEU A 297 -5.09 10.28 -11.40
C LEU A 297 -4.32 9.24 -12.24
N LEU A 298 -4.75 7.98 -12.19
CA LEU A 298 -4.12 6.91 -12.95
C LEU A 298 -4.21 7.15 -14.46
N MET A 299 -5.38 7.55 -14.97
CA MET A 299 -5.57 7.81 -16.41
C MET A 299 -4.79 9.04 -16.90
N GLU A 300 -4.64 10.08 -16.07
CA GLU A 300 -3.74 11.20 -16.36
C GLU A 300 -2.28 10.75 -16.44
N GLU A 301 -1.88 9.80 -15.60
CA GLU A 301 -0.51 9.29 -15.57
C GLU A 301 -0.16 8.49 -16.83
N ILE A 302 -0.97 7.49 -17.16
CA ILE A 302 -0.66 6.56 -18.25
C ILE A 302 -0.96 7.15 -19.64
N SER A 303 -1.37 8.43 -19.70
CA SER A 303 -1.70 9.17 -20.93
C SER A 303 -2.80 8.53 -21.78
N ASP A 304 -3.57 7.60 -21.20
CA ASP A 304 -4.60 6.81 -21.88
C ASP A 304 -5.99 7.47 -21.82
N GLY A 305 -6.06 8.69 -21.26
CA GLY A 305 -7.16 9.62 -21.50
C GLY A 305 -8.08 9.82 -20.30
N ILE A 306 -9.38 9.70 -20.56
CA ILE A 306 -10.45 10.18 -19.68
C ILE A 306 -10.98 9.01 -18.84
N ALA A 307 -10.92 9.12 -17.51
CA ALA A 307 -11.44 8.11 -16.60
C ALA A 307 -12.97 7.96 -16.69
N ARG A 308 -13.43 6.70 -16.63
CA ARG A 308 -14.83 6.29 -16.83
C ARG A 308 -15.24 5.16 -15.88
N PRO A 309 -16.56 4.93 -15.70
CA PRO A 309 -17.12 3.76 -15.02
C PRO A 309 -16.54 2.42 -15.46
N GLU A 310 -16.37 2.23 -16.77
CA GLU A 310 -15.79 1.01 -17.32
C GLU A 310 -14.38 0.70 -16.80
N ASN A 311 -13.55 1.72 -16.58
CA ASN A 311 -12.20 1.51 -16.04
C ASN A 311 -12.28 0.94 -14.61
N VAL A 312 -13.21 1.43 -13.79
CA VAL A 312 -13.43 0.91 -12.44
C VAL A 312 -13.96 -0.52 -12.48
N ILE A 313 -14.94 -0.80 -13.36
CA ILE A 313 -15.48 -2.16 -13.53
C ILE A 313 -14.38 -3.14 -13.94
N ASN A 314 -13.54 -2.76 -14.92
CA ASN A 314 -12.43 -3.58 -15.38
C ASN A 314 -11.40 -3.80 -14.26
N PHE A 315 -11.03 -2.76 -13.51
CA PHE A 315 -10.13 -2.87 -12.36
C PHE A 315 -10.67 -3.85 -11.30
N LEU A 316 -11.95 -3.70 -10.93
CA LEU A 316 -12.59 -4.55 -9.94
C LEU A 316 -12.75 -6.00 -10.43
N ASN A 317 -13.03 -6.22 -11.71
CA ASN A 317 -13.13 -7.56 -12.29
C ASN A 317 -11.76 -8.23 -12.42
N ASP A 318 -10.78 -7.52 -12.97
CA ASP A 318 -9.60 -8.13 -13.57
C ASP A 318 -8.40 -8.16 -12.61
N ILE A 319 -8.36 -7.21 -11.67
CA ILE A 319 -7.31 -7.11 -10.64
C ILE A 319 -7.87 -7.57 -9.30
N CYS A 320 -9.01 -7.02 -8.88
CA CYS A 320 -9.59 -7.37 -7.59
C CYS A 320 -10.31 -8.72 -7.62
N ASN A 321 -10.65 -9.29 -8.79
CA ASN A 321 -11.52 -10.47 -8.88
C ASN A 321 -12.83 -10.29 -8.06
N ARG A 322 -13.34 -9.05 -8.01
CA ARG A 322 -14.51 -8.59 -7.25
C ARG A 322 -14.45 -8.81 -5.73
N GLN A 323 -13.26 -9.02 -5.16
CA GLN A 323 -13.11 -9.22 -3.72
C GLN A 323 -11.72 -8.82 -3.22
N MET A 324 -11.64 -8.30 -2.00
CA MET A 324 -10.40 -8.43 -1.24
C MET A 324 -10.33 -9.85 -0.72
N LEU A 325 -9.24 -10.58 -0.90
CA LEU A 325 -9.21 -12.00 -0.58
C LEU A 325 -8.85 -12.28 0.89
N SER A 326 -8.02 -11.44 1.51
CA SER A 326 -7.60 -11.67 2.90
C SER A 326 -8.76 -11.43 3.87
N GLU A 327 -8.78 -12.14 5.00
CA GLU A 327 -9.79 -11.92 6.05
C GLU A 327 -9.84 -10.45 6.52
N VAL A 328 -8.69 -9.79 6.59
CA VAL A 328 -8.59 -8.37 6.95
C VAL A 328 -9.14 -7.47 5.87
N GLY A 329 -8.79 -7.73 4.60
CA GLY A 329 -9.32 -7.00 3.47
C GLY A 329 -10.83 -7.18 3.35
N GLN A 330 -11.34 -8.38 3.65
CA GLN A 330 -12.77 -8.65 3.72
C GLN A 330 -13.45 -7.79 4.81
N GLN A 331 -12.89 -7.78 6.02
CA GLN A 331 -13.43 -6.99 7.14
C GLN A 331 -13.41 -5.48 6.88
N LEU A 332 -12.34 -4.96 6.26
CA LEU A 332 -12.16 -3.53 6.04
C LEU A 332 -12.81 -2.99 4.76
N PHE A 333 -12.97 -3.82 3.72
CA PHE A 333 -13.22 -3.29 2.38
C PHE A 333 -14.34 -4.00 1.60
N ALA A 334 -14.75 -5.21 1.96
CA ALA A 334 -15.67 -6.00 1.10
C ALA A 334 -17.02 -5.32 0.85
N ALA A 335 -17.65 -4.77 1.89
CA ALA A 335 -18.94 -4.09 1.74
C ALA A 335 -18.84 -2.84 0.85
N ASN A 336 -17.73 -2.10 0.98
CA ASN A 336 -17.47 -0.92 0.15
C ASN A 336 -17.17 -1.31 -1.30
N LEU A 337 -16.38 -2.36 -1.53
CA LEU A 337 -16.08 -2.87 -2.87
C LEU A 337 -17.36 -3.26 -3.61
N ALA A 338 -18.25 -4.00 -2.96
CA ALA A 338 -19.54 -4.38 -3.54
C ALA A 338 -20.39 -3.14 -3.91
N ARG A 339 -20.40 -2.12 -3.04
CA ARG A 339 -21.10 -0.86 -3.29
C ARG A 339 -20.48 -0.06 -4.44
N ILE A 340 -19.15 0.04 -4.49
CA ILE A 340 -18.41 0.70 -5.56
C ILE A 340 -18.73 0.03 -6.90
N TYR A 341 -18.72 -1.31 -6.93
CA TYR A 341 -19.06 -2.07 -8.13
C TYR A 341 -20.48 -1.77 -8.63
N ALA A 342 -21.47 -1.82 -7.73
CA ALA A 342 -22.86 -1.52 -8.09
C ALA A 342 -23.03 -0.09 -8.63
N LEU A 343 -22.43 0.91 -7.99
CA LEU A 343 -22.49 2.30 -8.44
C LEU A 343 -21.79 2.50 -9.80
N ALA A 344 -20.65 1.84 -10.01
CA ALA A 344 -19.95 1.89 -11.30
C ALA A 344 -20.76 1.21 -12.42
N GLU A 345 -21.44 0.08 -12.14
CA GLU A 345 -22.36 -0.54 -13.10
C GLU A 345 -23.53 0.37 -13.46
N ASP A 346 -24.11 1.06 -12.49
CA ASP A 346 -25.22 1.99 -12.71
C ASP A 346 -24.77 3.18 -13.59
N ASP A 347 -23.62 3.80 -13.29
CA ASP A 347 -23.06 4.88 -14.11
C ASP A 347 -22.65 4.39 -15.52
N PHE A 348 -22.18 3.14 -15.64
CA PHE A 348 -21.91 2.52 -16.94
C PHE A 348 -23.19 2.34 -17.77
N ARG A 349 -24.26 1.78 -17.16
CA ARG A 349 -25.57 1.60 -17.81
C ARG A 349 -26.24 2.93 -18.16
N ALA A 350 -25.97 3.99 -17.38
CA ALA A 350 -26.44 5.34 -17.64
C ALA A 350 -25.71 6.05 -18.80
N GLY A 351 -24.70 5.42 -19.41
CA GLY A 351 -24.04 5.94 -20.62
C GLY A 351 -22.52 5.94 -20.57
N ASN A 352 -21.90 5.41 -19.51
CA ASN A 352 -20.44 5.34 -19.34
C ASN A 352 -19.75 6.70 -19.58
N HIS A 353 -20.39 7.75 -19.05
CA HIS A 353 -19.91 9.11 -19.22
C HIS A 353 -18.57 9.30 -18.52
N PRO A 354 -17.66 10.12 -19.08
CA PRO A 354 -16.49 10.62 -18.39
C PRO A 354 -16.78 11.08 -16.97
N TYR A 355 -15.90 10.73 -16.03
CA TYR A 355 -15.91 11.40 -14.73
C TYR A 355 -15.54 12.88 -14.87
N PRO A 356 -15.97 13.73 -13.93
CA PRO A 356 -15.53 15.12 -13.88
C PRO A 356 -14.00 15.25 -13.78
N PRO A 357 -13.42 16.37 -14.23
CA PRO A 357 -12.03 16.72 -13.93
C PRO A 357 -11.72 16.62 -12.43
N LEU A 358 -10.47 16.30 -12.07
CA LEU A 358 -10.05 16.02 -10.70
C LEU A 358 -10.42 17.13 -9.71
N GLU A 359 -10.27 18.41 -10.12
CA GLU A 359 -10.57 19.59 -9.30
C GLU A 359 -12.07 19.74 -9.01
N LYS A 360 -12.92 19.06 -9.78
CA LYS A 360 -14.37 19.05 -9.64
C LYS A 360 -14.91 17.71 -9.14
N SER A 361 -14.03 16.80 -8.74
CA SER A 361 -14.46 15.51 -8.18
C SER A 361 -15.20 15.71 -6.86
N SER A 362 -16.22 14.89 -6.61
CA SER A 362 -16.97 14.93 -5.33
C SER A 362 -16.06 14.68 -4.12
N PHE A 363 -14.98 13.91 -4.31
CA PHE A 363 -13.94 13.72 -3.30
C PHE A 363 -13.32 15.06 -2.90
N VAL A 364 -12.90 15.89 -3.86
CA VAL A 364 -12.28 17.20 -3.62
C VAL A 364 -13.30 18.21 -3.07
N LEU A 365 -14.53 18.21 -3.58
CA LEU A 365 -15.54 19.22 -3.22
C LEU A 365 -16.20 18.99 -1.85
N GLY A 366 -15.85 17.93 -1.13
CA GLY A 366 -16.41 17.65 0.20
C GLY A 366 -17.86 17.13 0.19
N GLY A 367 -18.45 16.91 -0.99
CA GLY A 367 -19.81 16.44 -1.15
C GLY A 367 -19.91 14.93 -0.90
N MET A 368 -19.72 14.47 0.34
CA MET A 368 -20.23 13.15 0.69
C MET A 368 -21.75 13.25 0.80
N PRO A 369 -22.53 12.55 -0.05
CA PRO A 369 -23.97 12.56 0.10
C PRO A 369 -24.36 12.05 1.49
N PRO A 370 -25.46 12.54 2.09
CA PRO A 370 -25.93 12.04 3.37
C PRO A 370 -26.08 10.51 3.29
N VAL A 371 -25.64 9.83 4.35
CA VAL A 371 -25.72 8.37 4.47
C VAL A 371 -27.15 7.95 4.21
N VAL A 372 -27.40 7.32 3.07
CA VAL A 372 -28.69 6.68 2.80
C VAL A 372 -28.80 5.52 3.78
N GLN A 373 -29.54 5.73 4.87
CA GLN A 373 -29.87 4.69 5.82
C GLN A 373 -30.64 3.58 5.10
N GLY A 374 -30.02 2.41 4.97
CA GLY A 374 -30.67 1.15 4.66
C GLY A 374 -30.89 0.88 3.17
N SER A 375 -29.90 0.25 2.53
CA SER A 375 -30.24 -0.80 1.58
C SER A 375 -30.43 -2.09 2.37
N LYS A 376 -31.65 -2.63 2.34
CA LYS A 376 -31.96 -3.93 2.94
C LYS A 376 -31.02 -4.96 2.30
N THR A 377 -30.34 -5.73 3.15
CA THR A 377 -29.64 -6.95 2.76
C THR A 377 -30.54 -7.79 1.85
N ILE A 378 -30.10 -8.01 0.61
CA ILE A 378 -30.61 -9.11 -0.20
C ILE A 378 -29.91 -10.35 0.36
N ASN A 379 -30.69 -11.22 1.00
CA ASN A 379 -30.26 -12.55 1.43
C ASN A 379 -30.00 -13.45 0.22
#